data_AF-A0A376VH85-F1
#
_entry.id   AF-A0A376VH85-F1
#
_cell.length_a   1.000
_cell.length_b   1.000
_cell.length_c   1.000
_cell.angle_alpha   90.00
_cell.angle_beta   90.00
_cell.angle_gamma   90.00
#
_symmetry.space_group_name_H-M   'P 1'
#
loop_
_entity.id
_entity.type
_entity.pdbx_description
1 polymer ?
#
loop_
_entity_poly.entity_id
_entity_poly.type
_entity_poly.pdbx_seq_one_letter_code
_entity_poly.pdbx_strand_id
1 'polypeptide(L)'
;MCFDALAIRELRLSDGALREGVLYEMEGRFRHQDVRSRTASSLANQYHIDSEQARRVLDTTMQMYEQWREQQPKLAHPQLEALLRWAAMLHEVGLNINHSGLHRHSAYILQNSDLPGFNQEQQLMMATLVRYHRKAIKLDDLPRFTLFKKETVPATDSAIAPWRITQ
;
A
#
# COMPACT_ATOMS: atom_id res chain seq x y z
N MET A 1 -7.58 37.17 2.74
CA MET A 1 -6.47 36.22 2.42
C MET A 1 -6.86 35.18 1.37
N CYS A 2 -7.77 34.21 1.59
CA CYS A 2 -8.15 33.29 0.50
C CYS A 2 -8.97 33.95 -0.63
N PHE A 3 -9.87 34.88 -0.31
CA PHE A 3 -10.68 35.59 -1.33
C PHE A 3 -9.83 36.46 -2.25
N ASP A 4 -8.85 37.17 -1.70
CA ASP A 4 -7.94 38.04 -2.46
C ASP A 4 -6.95 37.22 -3.29
N ALA A 5 -6.42 36.12 -2.73
CA ALA A 5 -5.47 35.26 -3.41
C ALA A 5 -6.08 34.51 -4.60
N LEU A 6 -7.37 34.18 -4.54
CA LEU A 6 -8.09 33.43 -5.58
C LEU A 6 -9.05 34.30 -6.41
N ALA A 7 -9.09 35.61 -6.18
CA ALA A 7 -10.00 36.57 -6.82
C ALA A 7 -11.47 36.12 -6.87
N ILE A 8 -11.96 35.52 -5.77
CA ILE A 8 -13.31 34.95 -5.68
C ILE A 8 -14.34 36.08 -5.58
N ARG A 9 -15.25 36.17 -6.57
CA ARG A 9 -16.31 37.18 -6.62
C ARG A 9 -17.58 36.76 -5.88
N GLU A 10 -17.84 35.47 -5.81
CA GLU A 10 -19.00 34.89 -5.11
C GLU A 10 -18.62 33.56 -4.47
N LEU A 11 -19.09 33.32 -3.24
CA LEU A 11 -18.90 32.08 -2.50
C LEU A 11 -20.26 31.63 -1.97
N ARG A 12 -20.68 30.42 -2.33
CA ARG A 12 -21.93 29.82 -1.85
C ARG A 12 -21.65 28.82 -0.75
N LEU A 13 -22.50 28.81 0.28
CA LEU A 13 -22.43 27.81 1.33
C LEU A 13 -22.84 26.45 0.73
N SER A 14 -22.04 25.42 0.97
CA SER A 14 -22.38 24.03 0.67
C SER A 14 -22.91 23.38 1.95
N ASP A 15 -24.04 22.68 1.85
CA ASP A 15 -24.61 21.91 2.97
C ASP A 15 -23.83 20.62 3.23
N GLY A 16 -22.99 20.18 2.30
CA GLY A 16 -22.09 19.04 2.46
C GLY A 16 -20.68 19.47 2.88
N ALA A 17 -20.12 18.77 3.86
CA ALA A 17 -18.75 18.95 4.35
C ALA A 17 -17.99 17.62 4.32
N LEU A 18 -17.00 17.45 5.20
CA LEU A 18 -16.16 16.25 5.25
C LEU A 18 -16.96 14.97 5.51
N ARG A 19 -18.03 15.04 6.31
CA ARG A 19 -18.85 13.87 6.68
C ARG A 19 -19.56 13.27 5.47
N GLU A 20 -20.19 14.11 4.66
CA GLU A 20 -20.90 13.70 3.46
C GLU A 20 -19.89 13.18 2.42
N GLY A 21 -18.72 13.83 2.31
CA GLY A 21 -17.60 13.33 1.51
C GLY A 21 -17.18 11.90 1.89
N VAL A 22 -16.96 11.64 3.18
CA VAL A 22 -16.61 10.30 3.70
C VAL A 22 -17.76 9.30 3.51
N LEU A 23 -19.01 9.71 3.66
CA LEU A 23 -20.18 8.84 3.46
C LEU A 23 -20.27 8.37 1.99
N TYR A 24 -20.11 9.29 1.03
CA TYR A 24 -20.02 8.97 -0.40
C TYR A 24 -18.78 8.12 -0.71
N GLU A 25 -17.68 8.34 0.02
CA GLU A 25 -16.47 7.54 -0.07
C GLU A 25 -16.75 6.07 0.30
N MET A 26 -17.45 5.85 1.41
CA MET A 26 -17.81 4.52 1.93
C MET A 26 -18.78 3.76 1.01
N GLU A 27 -19.71 4.44 0.35
CA GLU A 27 -20.64 3.85 -0.63
C GLU A 27 -19.92 3.45 -1.94
N GLY A 28 -18.78 4.09 -2.23
CA GLY A 28 -18.00 3.93 -3.45
C GLY A 28 -16.89 2.89 -3.41
N ARG A 29 -17.01 1.73 -2.73
CA ARG A 29 -15.91 0.73 -2.65
C ARG A 29 -15.30 0.37 -4.02
N PHE A 30 -16.14 0.28 -5.06
CA PHE A 30 -15.69 0.10 -6.45
C PHE A 30 -14.87 1.28 -6.97
N ARG A 31 -15.31 2.52 -6.69
CA ARG A 31 -14.56 3.74 -7.03
C ARG A 31 -13.22 3.82 -6.27
N HIS A 32 -13.16 3.41 -5.00
CA HIS A 32 -11.93 3.37 -4.22
C HIS A 32 -10.92 2.36 -4.74
N GLN A 33 -11.40 1.21 -5.19
CA GLN A 33 -10.53 0.21 -5.81
C GLN A 33 -10.00 0.72 -7.15
N ASP A 34 -10.82 1.42 -7.93
CA ASP A 34 -10.40 2.07 -9.18
C ASP A 34 -9.35 3.16 -8.93
N VAL A 35 -9.59 4.07 -7.98
CA VAL A 35 -8.62 5.14 -7.63
C VAL A 35 -7.29 4.56 -7.17
N ARG A 36 -7.27 3.58 -6.26
CA ARG A 36 -6.02 2.93 -5.81
C ARG A 36 -5.28 2.23 -6.93
N SER A 37 -6.01 1.58 -7.84
CA SER A 37 -5.41 0.92 -9.01
C SER A 37 -4.76 1.93 -9.94
N ARG A 38 -5.42 3.07 -10.19
CA ARG A 38 -4.85 4.18 -10.97
C ARG A 38 -3.62 4.78 -10.29
N THR A 39 -3.67 4.99 -8.97
CA THR A 39 -2.54 5.48 -8.17
C THR A 39 -1.33 4.55 -8.29
N ALA A 40 -1.52 3.25 -8.12
CA ALA A 40 -0.45 2.26 -8.24
C ALA A 40 0.14 2.21 -9.66
N SER A 41 -0.71 2.19 -10.69
CA SER A 41 -0.25 2.24 -12.09
C SER A 41 0.50 3.54 -12.42
N SER A 42 0.03 4.68 -11.91
CA SER A 42 0.69 5.97 -12.11
C SER A 42 2.08 6.00 -11.47
N LEU A 43 2.21 5.45 -10.25
CA LEU A 43 3.51 5.32 -9.58
C LEU A 43 4.45 4.40 -10.34
N ALA A 44 3.96 3.24 -10.79
CA ALA A 44 4.75 2.30 -11.56
C ALA A 44 5.31 2.96 -12.84
N ASN A 45 4.47 3.74 -13.54
CA ASN A 45 4.88 4.49 -14.72
C ASN A 45 5.88 5.60 -14.38
N GLN A 46 5.61 6.39 -13.33
CA GLN A 46 6.47 7.51 -12.91
C GLN A 46 7.88 7.06 -12.52
N TYR A 47 7.99 5.91 -11.86
CA TYR A 47 9.26 5.35 -11.40
C TYR A 47 9.83 4.28 -12.36
N HIS A 48 9.24 4.12 -13.55
CA HIS A 48 9.70 3.16 -14.56
C HIS A 48 9.91 1.74 -14.01
N ILE A 49 8.97 1.28 -13.18
CA ILE A 49 9.00 -0.07 -12.61
C ILE A 49 8.93 -1.09 -13.77
N ASP A 50 9.77 -2.13 -13.71
CA ASP A 50 9.67 -3.28 -14.61
C ASP A 50 8.36 -4.02 -14.34
N SER A 51 7.42 -3.89 -15.27
CA SER A 51 6.08 -4.46 -15.15
C SER A 51 6.08 -5.99 -15.24
N GLU A 52 7.02 -6.59 -15.97
CA GLU A 52 7.16 -8.04 -16.04
C GLU A 52 7.68 -8.58 -14.71
N GLN A 53 8.69 -7.92 -14.13
CA GLN A 53 9.23 -8.31 -12.83
C GLN A 53 8.20 -8.14 -11.72
N ALA A 54 7.51 -6.99 -11.68
CA ALA A 54 6.42 -6.74 -10.74
C ALA A 54 5.33 -7.81 -10.86
N ARG A 55 5.01 -8.25 -12.09
CA ARG A 55 4.01 -9.30 -12.34
C ARG A 55 4.49 -10.68 -11.86
N ARG A 56 5.72 -11.07 -12.18
CA ARG A 56 6.32 -12.33 -11.70
C ARG A 56 6.26 -12.42 -10.18
N VAL A 57 6.70 -11.35 -9.51
CA VAL A 57 6.69 -11.26 -8.04
C VAL A 57 5.27 -11.35 -7.49
N LEU A 58 4.33 -10.58 -8.06
CA LEU A 58 2.91 -10.63 -7.68
C LEU A 58 2.32 -12.05 -7.80
N ASP A 59 2.57 -12.74 -8.91
CA ASP A 59 1.99 -14.08 -9.14
C ASP A 59 2.55 -15.09 -8.13
N THR A 60 3.86 -15.10 -7.91
CA THR A 60 4.50 -15.95 -6.88
C THR A 60 3.96 -15.65 -5.48
N THR A 61 3.84 -14.36 -5.14
CA THR A 61 3.31 -13.89 -3.85
C THR A 61 1.92 -14.44 -3.59
N MET A 62 1.04 -14.30 -4.58
CA MET A 62 -0.36 -14.65 -4.42
C MET A 62 -0.56 -16.17 -4.36
N GLN A 63 0.27 -16.95 -5.06
CA GLN A 63 0.28 -18.41 -4.92
C GLN A 63 0.65 -18.85 -3.50
N MET A 64 1.64 -18.22 -2.89
CA MET A 64 2.06 -18.53 -1.51
C MET A 64 1.05 -18.03 -0.49
N TYR A 65 0.48 -16.84 -0.70
CA TYR A 65 -0.56 -16.29 0.14
C TYR A 65 -1.80 -17.18 0.15
N GLU A 66 -2.19 -17.75 -1.00
CA GLU A 66 -3.33 -18.66 -1.10
C GLU A 66 -3.15 -19.89 -0.21
N GLN A 67 -1.98 -20.55 -0.30
CA GLN A 67 -1.66 -21.70 0.55
C GLN A 67 -1.63 -21.36 2.05
N TRP A 68 -1.12 -20.17 2.40
CA TRP A 68 -1.15 -19.68 3.79
C TRP A 68 -2.58 -19.39 4.26
N ARG A 69 -3.41 -18.79 3.41
CA ARG A 69 -4.81 -18.48 3.68
C ARG A 69 -5.62 -19.74 3.94
N GLU A 70 -5.40 -20.80 3.17
CA GLU A 70 -6.05 -22.10 3.37
C GLU A 70 -5.73 -22.70 4.76
N GLN A 71 -4.49 -22.52 5.24
CA GLN A 71 -4.06 -23.01 6.55
C GLN A 71 -4.53 -22.12 7.70
N GLN A 72 -4.65 -20.81 7.48
CA GLN A 72 -4.97 -19.81 8.52
C GLN A 72 -6.10 -18.87 8.09
N PRO A 73 -7.30 -19.38 7.76
CA PRO A 73 -8.36 -18.57 7.16
C PRO A 73 -8.87 -17.45 8.08
N LYS A 74 -8.78 -17.63 9.40
CA LYS A 74 -9.17 -16.62 10.40
C LYS A 74 -8.26 -15.40 10.42
N LEU A 75 -7.02 -15.53 9.96
CA LEU A 75 -6.03 -14.45 9.91
C LEU A 75 -6.03 -13.73 8.56
N ALA A 76 -6.63 -14.32 7.52
CA ALA A 76 -6.73 -13.71 6.22
C ALA A 76 -7.76 -12.57 6.22
N HIS A 77 -7.34 -11.40 5.76
CA HIS A 77 -8.20 -10.22 5.67
C HIS A 77 -8.14 -9.62 4.26
N PRO A 78 -9.28 -9.40 3.58
CA PRO A 78 -9.29 -8.93 2.18
C PRO A 78 -8.53 -7.61 1.95
N GLN A 79 -8.53 -6.72 2.95
CA GLN A 79 -7.80 -5.46 2.87
C GLN A 79 -6.29 -5.68 2.91
N LEU A 80 -5.80 -6.62 3.72
CA LEU A 80 -4.38 -6.94 3.81
C LEU A 80 -3.91 -7.68 2.56
N GLU A 81 -4.73 -8.59 2.02
CA GLU A 81 -4.47 -9.22 0.72
C GLU A 81 -4.27 -8.18 -0.37
N ALA A 82 -5.16 -7.19 -0.43
CA ALA A 82 -5.08 -6.15 -1.43
C ALA A 82 -3.80 -5.30 -1.25
N LEU A 83 -3.46 -4.90 -0.02
CA LEU A 83 -2.19 -4.22 0.29
C LEU A 83 -0.95 -5.04 -0.08
N LEU A 84 -0.99 -6.36 0.12
CA LEU A 84 0.08 -7.26 -0.31
C LEU A 84 0.25 -7.26 -1.84
N ARG A 85 -0.86 -7.25 -2.59
CA ARG A 85 -0.82 -7.13 -4.06
C ARG A 85 -0.17 -5.83 -4.52
N TRP A 86 -0.56 -4.69 -3.94
CA TRP A 86 0.06 -3.40 -4.30
C TRP A 86 1.52 -3.30 -3.85
N ALA A 87 1.85 -3.84 -2.67
CA ALA A 87 3.24 -3.93 -2.20
C ALA A 87 4.10 -4.73 -3.18
N ALA A 88 3.59 -5.84 -3.72
CA ALA A 88 4.29 -6.63 -4.73
C ALA A 88 4.46 -5.88 -6.05
N MET A 89 3.46 -5.13 -6.49
CA MET A 89 3.57 -4.33 -7.72
C MET A 89 4.54 -3.15 -7.57
N LEU A 90 4.72 -2.61 -6.37
CA LEU A 90 5.46 -1.37 -6.12
C LEU A 90 6.79 -1.57 -5.37
N HIS A 91 7.21 -2.80 -5.14
CA HIS A 91 8.41 -3.08 -4.32
C HIS A 91 9.71 -2.50 -4.90
N GLU A 92 9.77 -2.24 -6.21
CA GLU A 92 10.92 -1.66 -6.91
C GLU A 92 10.79 -0.15 -7.18
N VAL A 93 9.82 0.55 -6.59
CA VAL A 93 9.64 2.00 -6.81
C VAL A 93 10.90 2.81 -6.43
N GLY A 94 11.73 2.32 -5.51
CA GLY A 94 13.00 2.93 -5.11
C GLY A 94 14.21 2.57 -5.96
N LEU A 95 14.05 1.79 -7.04
CA LEU A 95 15.18 1.28 -7.84
C LEU A 95 15.99 2.40 -8.50
N ASN A 96 15.31 3.46 -8.95
CA ASN A 96 15.94 4.63 -9.56
C ASN A 96 16.81 5.45 -8.59
N ILE A 97 16.70 5.21 -7.28
CA ILE A 97 17.58 5.83 -6.28
C ILE A 97 18.86 5.01 -6.14
N ASN A 98 18.73 3.73 -5.77
CA ASN A 98 19.84 2.80 -5.66
C ASN A 98 19.35 1.35 -5.52
N HIS A 99 20.05 0.41 -6.15
CA HIS A 99 19.89 -1.03 -5.90
C HIS A 99 20.25 -1.41 -4.46
N SER A 100 21.32 -0.81 -3.91
CA SER A 100 21.73 -1.01 -2.51
C SER A 100 20.73 -0.36 -1.57
N GLY A 101 20.04 -1.17 -0.78
CA GLY A 101 19.02 -0.67 0.14
C GLY A 101 17.67 -0.39 -0.51
N LEU A 102 17.38 -0.98 -1.67
CA LEU A 102 16.11 -0.87 -2.41
C LEU A 102 14.87 -0.84 -1.51
N HIS A 103 14.69 -1.86 -0.65
CA HIS A 103 13.57 -1.94 0.32
C HIS A 103 13.38 -0.68 1.17
N ARG A 104 14.45 0.01 1.58
CA ARG A 104 14.37 1.27 2.34
C ARG A 104 13.93 2.43 1.46
N HIS A 105 14.47 2.52 0.25
CA HIS A 105 14.12 3.57 -0.71
C HIS A 105 12.67 3.43 -1.17
N SER A 106 12.25 2.22 -1.53
CA SER A 106 10.87 1.93 -1.92
C SER A 106 9.89 2.23 -0.78
N ALA A 107 10.19 1.78 0.44
CA ALA A 107 9.36 2.08 1.61
C ALA A 107 9.28 3.59 1.89
N TYR A 108 10.40 4.30 1.78
CA TYR A 108 10.44 5.75 1.97
C TYR A 108 9.56 6.49 0.96
N ILE A 109 9.64 6.14 -0.32
CA ILE A 109 8.79 6.73 -1.36
C ILE A 109 7.32 6.45 -1.04
N LEU A 110 6.96 5.20 -0.79
CA LEU A 110 5.56 4.83 -0.52
C LEU A 110 5.01 5.51 0.74
N GLN A 111 5.84 5.68 1.78
CA GLN A 111 5.41 6.31 3.02
C GLN A 111 5.21 7.83 2.89
N ASN A 112 5.97 8.51 2.02
CA ASN A 112 5.98 9.97 1.94
C ASN A 112 5.37 10.53 0.65
N SER A 113 4.85 9.69 -0.25
CA SER A 113 4.12 10.12 -1.45
C SER A 113 2.64 10.35 -1.17
N ASP A 114 2.01 11.23 -1.93
CA ASP A 114 0.55 11.33 -1.94
C ASP A 114 -0.04 10.14 -2.71
N LEU A 115 -0.82 9.30 -2.01
CA LEU A 115 -1.42 8.09 -2.59
C LEU A 115 -2.96 8.19 -2.58
N PRO A 116 -3.58 8.83 -3.59
CA PRO A 116 -5.03 8.93 -3.67
C PRO A 116 -5.71 7.56 -3.52
N GLY A 117 -6.76 7.52 -2.69
CA GLY A 117 -7.53 6.32 -2.39
C GLY A 117 -6.94 5.42 -1.30
N PHE A 118 -5.76 5.73 -0.77
CA PHE A 118 -5.20 5.07 0.42
C PHE A 118 -5.37 5.97 1.65
N ASN A 119 -5.78 5.38 2.77
CA ASN A 119 -5.70 6.07 4.06
C ASN A 119 -4.28 5.94 4.66
N GLN A 120 -3.98 6.73 5.69
CA GLN A 120 -2.64 6.78 6.31
C GLN A 120 -2.17 5.40 6.81
N GLU A 121 -3.03 4.61 7.45
CA GLU A 121 -2.63 3.28 7.94
C GLU A 121 -2.41 2.27 6.81
N GLN A 122 -3.21 2.32 5.75
CA GLN A 122 -3.04 1.48 4.55
C GLN A 122 -1.72 1.79 3.84
N GLN A 123 -1.43 3.08 3.66
CA GLN A 123 -0.18 3.54 3.08
C GLN A 123 1.02 3.12 3.93
N LEU A 124 0.94 3.32 5.25
CA LEU A 124 1.99 2.90 6.18
C LEU A 124 2.18 1.38 6.18
N MET A 125 1.10 0.61 6.13
CA MET A 125 1.15 -0.86 6.07
C MET A 125 1.80 -1.31 4.77
N MET A 126 1.40 -0.74 3.62
CA MET A 126 2.02 -1.05 2.33
C MET A 126 3.52 -0.72 2.32
N ALA A 127 3.90 0.46 2.82
CA ALA A 127 5.30 0.84 2.95
C ALA A 127 6.07 -0.11 3.89
N THR A 128 5.43 -0.59 4.95
CA THR A 128 6.02 -1.55 5.89
C THR A 128 6.23 -2.92 5.23
N LEU A 129 5.27 -3.42 4.47
CA LEU A 129 5.42 -4.66 3.69
C LEU A 129 6.62 -4.55 2.73
N VAL A 130 6.72 -3.43 2.02
CA VAL A 130 7.85 -3.18 1.12
C VAL A 130 9.17 -2.98 1.87
N ARG A 131 9.17 -2.39 3.07
CA ARG A 131 10.39 -2.22 3.88
C ARG A 131 11.01 -3.56 4.28
N TYR A 132 10.17 -4.57 4.49
CA TYR A 132 10.57 -5.88 5.02
C TYR A 132 10.46 -7.02 4.02
N HIS A 133 10.26 -6.74 2.73
CA HIS A 133 10.21 -7.78 1.69
C HIS A 133 11.55 -8.54 1.54
N ARG A 134 12.66 -7.93 1.99
CA ARG A 134 14.00 -8.52 1.97
C ARG A 134 14.71 -8.25 3.28
N LYS A 135 15.55 -9.22 3.71
CA LYS A 135 16.30 -9.25 4.98
C LYS A 135 15.41 -9.59 6.19
N ALA A 136 16.05 -9.81 7.34
CA ALA A 136 15.37 -10.21 8.57
C ALA A 136 14.46 -9.09 9.10
N ILE A 137 13.28 -9.48 9.57
CA ILE A 137 12.29 -8.56 10.15
C ILE A 137 12.67 -8.27 11.58
N LYS A 138 12.82 -6.99 11.91
CA LYS A 138 12.94 -6.53 13.29
C LYS A 138 11.56 -6.14 13.77
N LEU A 139 10.91 -7.03 14.51
CA LEU A 139 9.55 -6.83 15.02
C LEU A 139 9.45 -5.59 15.93
N ASP A 140 10.55 -5.18 16.56
CA ASP A 140 10.62 -3.97 17.39
C ASP A 140 10.52 -2.68 16.59
N ASP A 141 10.89 -2.70 15.31
CA ASP A 141 10.87 -1.56 14.40
C ASP A 141 9.56 -1.48 13.59
N LEU A 142 8.55 -2.30 13.94
CA LEU A 142 7.24 -2.25 13.30
C LEU A 142 6.42 -1.07 13.84
N PRO A 143 5.85 -0.22 12.97
CA PRO A 143 4.95 0.81 13.41
C PRO A 143 3.71 0.20 14.06
N ARG A 144 3.13 0.93 15.01
CA ARG A 144 1.87 0.53 15.64
C ARG A 144 0.72 0.83 14.68
N PHE A 145 -0.08 -0.20 14.39
CA PHE A 145 -1.30 -0.08 13.61
C PHE A 145 -2.51 -0.21 14.54
N THR A 146 -3.53 0.63 14.34
CA THR A 146 -4.79 0.54 15.09
C THR A 146 -5.84 -0.30 14.37
N LEU A 147 -5.85 -0.28 13.03
CA LEU A 147 -6.75 -1.07 12.20
C LEU A 147 -6.23 -2.50 11.96
N PHE A 148 -4.91 -2.71 12.08
CA PHE A 148 -4.28 -4.01 11.89
C PHE A 148 -3.70 -4.50 13.22
N LYS A 149 -4.37 -5.48 13.86
CA LYS A 149 -3.90 -6.01 15.14
C LYS A 149 -2.54 -6.69 14.99
N LYS A 150 -1.73 -6.62 16.05
CA LYS A 150 -0.44 -7.33 16.17
C LYS A 150 -0.58 -8.85 16.05
N GLU A 151 -1.78 -9.39 16.29
CA GLU A 151 -2.15 -10.81 16.14
C GLU A 151 -2.40 -11.23 14.68
N THR A 152 -2.78 -10.28 13.81
CA THR A 152 -2.94 -10.46 12.36
C THR A 152 -1.69 -10.11 11.56
N VAL A 153 -0.70 -9.49 12.20
CA VAL A 153 0.69 -9.54 11.76
C VAL A 153 1.17 -10.92 12.21
N PRO A 154 1.16 -11.96 11.35
CA PRO A 154 1.56 -13.28 11.80
C PRO A 154 3.00 -13.17 12.28
N ALA A 155 3.43 -14.08 13.15
CA ALA A 155 4.83 -14.41 13.27
C ALA A 155 5.38 -14.60 11.83
N THR A 156 6.05 -13.57 11.32
CA THR A 156 6.17 -13.31 9.87
C THR A 156 7.33 -14.06 9.24
N ASP A 157 7.86 -15.04 9.96
CA ASP A 157 8.91 -15.91 9.45
C ASP A 157 8.34 -16.93 8.45
N SER A 158 7.09 -17.41 8.61
CA SER A 158 6.52 -18.41 7.68
C SER A 158 5.76 -17.82 6.49
N ALA A 159 5.12 -16.65 6.64
CA ALA A 159 4.34 -16.03 5.57
C ALA A 159 5.21 -15.26 4.54
N ILE A 160 6.44 -14.90 4.91
CA ILE A 160 7.38 -14.13 4.07
C ILE A 160 8.60 -14.98 3.67
N ALA A 161 8.79 -16.16 4.27
CA ALA A 161 9.79 -17.14 3.84
C ALA A 161 9.78 -17.43 2.33
N PRO A 162 8.62 -17.60 1.66
CA PRO A 162 8.65 -18.09 0.29
C PRO A 162 8.94 -16.96 -0.74
N TRP A 163 8.88 -15.69 -0.34
CA TRP A 163 9.37 -14.54 -1.12
C TRP A 163 10.89 -14.44 -1.24
N ARG A 164 11.64 -15.14 -0.38
CA ARG A 164 13.10 -15.01 -0.32
C ARG A 164 13.83 -15.91 -1.32
N ILE A 165 13.10 -16.78 -2.02
CA ILE A 165 13.66 -17.85 -2.87
C ILE A 165 13.66 -17.46 -4.36
N THR A 166 12.97 -16.39 -4.77
CA THR A 166 12.76 -16.02 -6.18
C THR A 166 13.54 -14.79 -6.67
N GLN A 167 14.65 -14.43 -6.03
CA GLN A 167 15.63 -13.46 -6.57
C GLN A 167 16.85 -14.16 -7.16
#